data_AF-A0AAN8YYW2-F1
#
_entry.id   AF-A0AAN8YYW2-F1
#
_cell.length_a   1.000
_cell.length_b   1.000
_cell.length_c   1.000
_cell.angle_alpha   90.00
_cell.angle_beta   90.00
_cell.angle_gamma   90.00
#
_symmetry.space_group_name_H-M   'P 1'
#
loop_
_entity.id
_entity.type
_entity.pdbx_description
1 polymer ?
#
loop_
_entity_poly.entity_id
_entity_poly.type
_entity_poly.pdbx_seq_one_letter_code
_entity_poly.pdbx_strand_id
1 'polypeptide(L)'
;MILVKYEKSGKVAVTKFIKEHNHPLMISPCDVRQTMDEKDRKIQELSTELQNKKWLCEACQEQLIAFMKDVEEHNDQLTRKVQVIANNLQKFEHKDLQYSHNI
;
A
#
# COMPACT_ATOMS: atom_id res chain seq x y z
N MET A 1 17.88 -26.67 29.63
CA MET A 1 17.15 -27.40 30.69
C MET A 1 18.16 -27.89 31.75
N ILE A 2 17.85 -27.89 33.04
CA ILE A 2 18.82 -28.32 34.08
C ILE A 2 18.35 -29.64 34.68
N LEU A 3 19.26 -30.61 34.78
CA LEU A 3 19.02 -31.91 35.41
C LEU A 3 19.54 -31.87 36.84
N VAL A 4 18.66 -32.22 37.77
CA VAL A 4 18.89 -32.08 39.20
C VAL A 4 18.70 -33.43 39.87
N LYS A 5 19.61 -33.79 40.78
CA LYS A 5 19.57 -35.04 41.54
C LYS A 5 19.42 -34.74 43.03
N TYR A 6 18.50 -35.44 43.67
CA TYR A 6 18.34 -35.40 45.12
C TYR A 6 19.28 -36.40 45.76
N GLU A 7 20.13 -35.92 46.67
CA GLU A 7 21.03 -36.77 47.42
C GLU A 7 20.35 -37.27 48.70
N LYS A 8 20.75 -38.45 49.18
CA LYS A 8 20.19 -39.08 50.39
C LYS A 8 20.36 -38.21 51.65
N SER A 9 21.24 -37.22 51.61
CA SER A 9 21.44 -36.20 52.65
C SER A 9 20.41 -35.05 52.61
N GLY A 10 19.39 -35.12 51.77
CA GLY A 10 18.36 -34.08 51.61
C GLY A 10 18.81 -32.85 50.83
N LYS A 11 20.04 -32.86 50.28
CA LYS A 11 20.58 -31.77 49.48
C LYS A 11 20.33 -32.02 48.00
N VAL A 12 20.05 -30.95 47.28
CA VAL A 12 19.73 -30.98 45.86
C VAL A 12 20.97 -30.55 45.08
N ALA A 13 21.58 -31.47 44.35
CA ALA A 13 22.75 -31.21 43.54
C ALA A 13 22.35 -31.09 42.07
N VAL A 14 22.75 -29.98 41.43
CA VAL A 14 22.65 -29.85 39.98
C VAL A 14 23.71 -30.76 39.35
N THR A 15 23.28 -31.75 38.57
CA THR A 15 24.19 -32.79 38.05
C THR A 15 24.56 -32.57 36.60
N LYS A 16 23.69 -31.95 35.81
CA LYS A 16 23.97 -31.70 34.40
C LYS A 16 23.18 -30.49 33.90
N PHE A 17 23.87 -29.58 33.23
CA PHE A 17 23.23 -28.52 32.46
C PHE A 17 23.00 -29.05 31.03
N ILE A 18 21.75 -29.27 30.64
CA ILE A 18 21.39 -29.67 29.28
C ILE A 18 21.33 -28.39 28.44
N LYS A 19 22.37 -28.22 27.62
CA LYS A 19 22.56 -27.10 26.69
C LYS A 19 22.14 -27.50 25.27
N GLU A 20 20.99 -28.18 25.12
CA GLU A 20 20.39 -28.35 23.80
C GLU A 20 19.57 -27.11 23.46
N HIS A 21 20.22 -26.21 22.74
CA HIS A 21 19.59 -25.08 22.07
C HIS A 21 20.05 -25.12 20.62
N ASN A 22 19.17 -24.77 19.68
CA ASN A 22 19.53 -24.64 18.26
C ASN A 22 20.37 -23.36 17.98
N HIS A 23 20.95 -22.74 19.01
CA HIS A 23 21.81 -21.57 18.92
C HIS A 23 22.75 -21.46 20.15
N PRO A 24 23.93 -20.84 20.01
CA PRO A 24 24.84 -20.60 21.14
C PRO A 24 24.21 -19.65 22.16
N LEU A 25 24.10 -20.07 23.42
CA LEU A 25 23.84 -19.16 24.53
C LEU A 25 25.08 -18.30 24.74
N MET A 26 25.05 -17.05 24.27
CA MET A 26 26.17 -16.11 24.35
C MET A 26 26.51 -15.79 25.80
N ILE A 27 27.78 -16.01 26.17
CA ILE A 27 28.38 -15.54 27.42
C ILE A 27 29.59 -14.67 27.00
N SER A 28 29.34 -13.41 26.67
CA SER A 28 30.36 -12.37 26.59
C SER A 28 29.70 -11.01 26.85
N PRO A 29 30.15 -10.22 27.83
CA PRO A 29 29.56 -8.92 28.16
C PRO A 29 30.10 -7.76 27.31
N CYS A 30 30.64 -8.03 26.12
CA CYS A 30 31.18 -6.99 25.26
C CYS A 30 31.09 -7.42 23.79
N ASP A 31 29.93 -7.26 23.17
CA ASP A 31 29.77 -7.12 21.70
C ASP A 31 28.36 -6.60 21.36
N VAL A 32 27.89 -5.59 22.11
CA VAL A 32 26.74 -4.76 21.69
C VAL A 32 27.22 -3.75 20.65
N ARG A 33 27.88 -4.22 19.60
CA ARG A 33 28.33 -3.40 18.47
C ARG A 33 27.97 -4.09 17.15
N GLN A 34 26.75 -3.81 16.73
CA GLN A 34 26.48 -3.37 15.34
C GLN A 34 26.95 -4.29 14.20
N THR A 35 26.75 -5.59 14.29
CA THR A 35 26.63 -6.39 13.06
C THR A 35 25.15 -6.46 12.73
N MET A 36 24.68 -5.65 11.77
CA MET A 36 23.39 -5.92 11.14
C MET A 36 23.41 -7.37 10.67
N ASP A 37 22.47 -8.18 11.15
CA ASP A 37 22.34 -9.54 10.67
C ASP A 37 21.95 -9.49 9.19
N GLU A 38 22.24 -10.54 8.42
CA GLU A 38 21.86 -10.64 7.00
C GLU A 38 20.36 -10.37 6.81
N LYS A 39 19.57 -10.79 7.80
CA LYS A 39 18.13 -10.54 7.87
C LYS A 39 17.79 -9.06 8.02
N ASP A 40 18.51 -8.32 8.86
CA ASP A 40 18.29 -6.89 9.05
C ASP A 40 18.61 -6.11 7.77
N ARG A 41 19.70 -6.49 7.07
CA ARG A 41 20.01 -5.93 5.75
C ARG A 41 18.90 -6.22 4.75
N LYS A 42 18.37 -7.45 4.74
CA LYS A 42 17.28 -7.82 3.84
C LYS A 42 15.99 -7.08 4.15
N ILE A 43 15.68 -6.87 5.43
CA ILE A 43 14.54 -6.07 5.87
C ILE A 43 14.70 -4.63 5.36
N GLN A 44 15.88 -4.03 5.49
CA GLN A 44 16.11 -2.67 5.04
C GLN A 44 15.97 -2.55 3.51
N GLU A 45 16.59 -3.45 2.75
CA GLU A 45 16.49 -3.48 1.28
C GLU A 45 15.03 -3.57 0.82
N LEU A 46 14.29 -4.55 1.34
CA LEU A 46 12.88 -4.76 1.00
C LEU A 46 12.01 -3.57 1.44
N SER A 47 12.32 -2.95 2.58
CA SER A 47 11.58 -1.78 3.06
C SER A 47 11.78 -0.57 2.13
N THR A 48 13.00 -0.34 1.67
CA THR A 48 13.29 0.72 0.71
C THR A 48 12.63 0.45 -0.64
N GLU A 49 12.68 -0.78 -1.14
CA GLU A 49 12.02 -1.15 -2.39
C GLU A 49 10.50 -0.96 -2.30
N LEU A 50 9.88 -1.44 -1.21
CA LEU A 50 8.44 -1.27 -0.95
C LEU A 50 8.07 0.22 -0.93
N GLN A 51 8.86 1.05 -0.25
CA GLN A 51 8.59 2.48 -0.19
C GLN A 51 8.69 3.12 -1.57
N ASN A 52 9.72 2.82 -2.36
CA ASN A 52 9.86 3.32 -3.73
C ASN A 52 8.66 2.94 -4.60
N LYS A 53 8.19 1.70 -4.49
CA LYS A 53 7.01 1.23 -5.23
C LYS A 53 5.74 1.97 -4.80
N LYS A 54 5.57 2.26 -3.50
CA LYS A 54 4.46 3.08 -3.00
C LYS A 54 4.49 4.48 -3.58
N TRP A 55 5.63 5.17 -3.55
CA TRP A 55 5.78 6.50 -4.14
C TRP A 55 5.42 6.52 -5.63
N LEU A 56 5.87 5.53 -6.39
CA LEU A 56 5.52 5.42 -7.82
C LEU A 56 4.03 5.16 -8.03
N CYS A 57 3.42 4.33 -7.17
CA CYS A 57 1.99 4.04 -7.23
C CYS A 57 1.16 5.30 -6.92
N GLU A 58 1.54 6.04 -5.87
CA GLU A 58 0.90 7.30 -5.48
C GLU A 58 0.99 8.34 -6.62
N ALA A 59 2.18 8.54 -7.19
CA ALA A 59 2.36 9.45 -8.32
C ALA A 59 1.53 9.02 -9.56
N CYS A 60 1.49 7.72 -9.86
CA CYS A 60 0.66 7.20 -10.95
C CYS A 60 -0.83 7.41 -10.68
N GLN A 61 -1.27 7.19 -9.45
CA GLN A 61 -2.65 7.40 -9.02
C GLN A 61 -3.06 8.87 -9.13
N GLU A 62 -2.20 9.81 -8.72
CA GLU A 62 -2.44 11.25 -8.87
C GLU A 62 -2.59 11.64 -10.34
N GLN A 63 -1.71 11.13 -11.21
CA GLN A 63 -1.80 11.37 -12.66
C GLN A 63 -3.11 10.81 -13.24
N LEU A 64 -3.51 9.62 -12.84
CA LEU A 64 -4.76 9.01 -13.31
C LEU A 64 -5.98 9.82 -12.86
N ILE A 65 -6.00 10.30 -11.61
CA ILE A 65 -7.08 11.14 -11.09
C ILE A 65 -7.17 12.45 -11.89
N ALA A 66 -6.04 13.11 -12.15
CA ALA A 66 -6.02 14.33 -12.96
C ALA A 66 -6.54 14.07 -14.38
N PHE A 67 -6.08 13.00 -15.02
CA PHE A 67 -6.55 12.60 -16.34
C PHE A 67 -8.07 12.32 -16.37
N MET A 68 -8.59 11.58 -15.38
CA MET A 68 -10.02 11.30 -15.29
C MET A 68 -10.85 12.58 -15.14
N LYS A 69 -10.36 13.55 -14.35
CA LYS A 69 -11.01 14.86 -14.20
C LYS A 69 -11.07 15.63 -15.52
N ASP A 70 -9.98 15.62 -16.29
CA ASP A 70 -9.95 16.29 -17.61
C ASP A 70 -10.93 15.62 -18.59
N VAL A 71 -11.01 14.29 -18.59
CA VAL A 71 -11.97 13.54 -19.41
C VAL A 71 -13.41 13.87 -19.04
N GLU A 72 -13.73 13.91 -17.74
CA GLU A 72 -15.05 14.29 -17.26
C GLU A 72 -15.41 15.72 -17.67
N GLU A 73 -14.48 16.67 -17.51
CA GLU A 73 -14.70 18.06 -17.93
C GLU A 73 -14.99 18.16 -19.44
N HIS A 74 -14.21 17.47 -20.27
CA HIS A 74 -14.45 17.45 -21.72
C HIS A 74 -15.80 16.80 -22.09
N ASN A 75 -16.17 15.71 -21.42
CA ASN A 75 -17.46 15.05 -21.62
C ASN A 75 -18.63 15.98 -21.25
N ASP A 76 -18.51 16.70 -20.13
CA ASP A 76 -19.47 17.70 -19.69
C ASP A 76 -19.61 18.85 -20.70
N GLN A 77 -18.48 19.38 -21.18
CA GLN A 77 -18.46 20.44 -22.19
C GLN A 77 -19.13 19.96 -23.49
N LEU A 78 -18.85 18.74 -23.93
CA LEU A 78 -19.47 18.15 -25.11
C LEU A 78 -20.98 17.98 -24.92
N THR A 79 -21.39 17.43 -23.77
CA THR A 79 -22.81 17.25 -23.42
C THR A 79 -23.56 18.58 -23.46
N ARG A 80 -23.00 19.65 -22.88
CA ARG A 80 -23.58 21.00 -22.95
C ARG A 80 -23.72 21.50 -24.39
N LYS A 81 -22.68 21.32 -25.22
CA LYS A 81 -22.73 21.74 -26.64
C LYS A 81 -23.82 20.98 -27.41
N VAL A 82 -23.91 19.67 -27.23
CA VAL A 82 -24.96 18.83 -27.84
C VAL A 82 -26.35 19.30 -27.39
N GLN A 83 -26.54 19.57 -26.10
CA GLN A 83 -27.82 20.08 -25.59
C GLN A 83 -28.19 21.43 -26.21
N VAL A 84 -27.23 22.35 -26.36
CA VAL A 84 -27.47 23.65 -27.00
C VAL A 84 -27.91 23.46 -28.46
N ILE A 85 -27.24 22.56 -29.20
CA ILE A 85 -27.61 22.25 -30.59
C ILE A 85 -29.02 21.65 -30.66
N ALA A 86 -29.32 20.65 -29.82
CA ALA A 86 -30.63 20.01 -29.76
C ALA A 86 -31.75 21.03 -29.45
N ASN A 87 -31.53 21.89 -28.45
CA ASN A 87 -32.47 22.96 -28.11
C ASN A 87 -32.66 23.96 -29.26
N ASN A 88 -31.60 24.27 -29.99
CA ASN A 88 -31.70 25.17 -31.15
C ASN A 88 -32.50 24.52 -32.27
N LEU A 89 -32.23 23.25 -32.61
CA LEU A 89 -32.99 22.50 -33.62
C LEU A 89 -34.48 22.44 -33.28
N GLN A 90 -34.82 22.13 -32.03
CA GLN A 90 -36.21 22.13 -31.57
C GLN A 90 -36.88 23.49 -31.76
N LYS A 91 -36.18 24.60 -31.46
CA LYS A 91 -36.70 25.95 -31.70
C LYS A 91 -36.90 26.24 -33.19
N PHE A 92 -36.04 25.75 -34.08
CA PHE A 92 -36.21 25.89 -35.52
C PHE A 92 -37.42 25.10 -36.02
N GLU A 93 -37.56 23.84 -35.61
CA GLU A 93 -38.72 23.00 -35.96
C GLU A 93 -40.05 23.65 -35.53
N HIS A 94 -40.11 24.23 -34.33
CA HIS A 94 -41.32 24.94 -33.88
C HIS A 94 -41.62 26.21 -34.68
N LYS A 95 -40.59 26.92 -35.16
CA LYS A 95 -40.79 28.09 -36.03
C LYS A 95 -41.31 27.67 -37.41
N ASP A 96 -40.74 26.63 -38.01
CA ASP A 96 -41.17 26.12 -39.31
C ASP A 96 -42.62 25.63 -39.29
N LEU A 97 -43.04 24.98 -38.21
CA LEU A 97 -44.45 24.58 -37.98
C LEU A 97 -45.41 25.78 -37.82
N GLN A 98 -44.97 26.89 -37.20
CA GLN A 98 -45.78 28.11 -37.14
C GLN A 98 -45.91 28.83 -38.49
N TYR A 99 -44.86 28.85 -39.31
CA TYR A 99 -44.93 29.44 -40.64
C TYR A 99 -45.81 28.64 -41.60
N SER A 100 -45.81 27.31 -41.49
CA SER A 100 -46.66 26.43 -42.30
C SER A 100 -48.13 26.38 -41.84
N HIS A 101 -48.45 26.83 -40.62
CA HIS A 101 -49.83 27.01 -40.14
C HIS A 101 -50.45 28.37 -40.50
N ASN A 102 -49.64 29.35 -40.92
CA ASN A 102 -50.07 30.71 -41.28
C ASN A 102 -50.17 30.94 -42.80
N ILE A 103 -50.07 29.89 -43.62
CA ILE A 103 -50.29 29.88 -45.08
C ILE A 103 -51.56 29.07 -45.34
#